data_AF-A0AAE3XM64-F1
#
_entry.id   AF-A0AAE3XM64-F1
#
_cell.length_a   1.000
_cell.length_b   1.000
_cell.length_c   1.000
_cell.angle_alpha   90.00
_cell.angle_beta   90.00
_cell.angle_gamma   90.00
#
_symmetry.space_group_name_H-M   'P 1'
#
loop_
_entity.id
_entity.type
_entity.pdbx_description
1 polymer ?
#
loop_
_entity_poly.entity_id
_entity_poly.type
_entity_poly.pdbx_seq_one_letter_code
_entity_poly.pdbx_strand_id
1 'polypeptide(L)'
;MSESFKCLGQATSSDETIYWIDTVNGQNFLKIFSTADHDLKNLVAEYGNSKVEHVFNLDSKGFELINIPFHNQIEWITDDSFALVENCGVNCIYALIFNTHKEKPILTSLLYYPRLKHANFITDNNNYYATFNLSTSKPSFIIVDTDSQKKDTINIPETWIRSIGSIPSIIDSVKIKNNRIEIVQIIDSITTRTSSKIIKLK
;
A
#
# COMPACT_ATOMS: atom_id res chain seq x y z
N MET A 1 -28.65 32.77 -14.75
CA MET A 1 -28.61 31.76 -13.66
C MET A 1 -27.17 31.33 -13.53
N SER A 2 -26.50 31.80 -12.47
CA SER A 2 -25.10 31.51 -12.14
C SER A 2 -25.10 31.34 -10.63
N GLU A 3 -25.25 30.12 -10.16
CA GLU A 3 -25.13 29.80 -8.74
C GLU A 3 -23.65 29.68 -8.41
N SER A 4 -23.20 30.64 -7.61
CA SER A 4 -21.91 30.69 -6.96
C SER A 4 -21.76 29.52 -5.99
N PHE A 5 -20.78 28.65 -6.23
CA PHE A 5 -20.29 27.73 -5.20
C PHE A 5 -19.54 28.54 -4.13
N LYS A 6 -20.21 28.78 -3.00
CA LYS A 6 -19.55 29.22 -1.77
C LYS A 6 -18.85 28.02 -1.15
N CYS A 7 -17.52 28.06 -1.08
CA CYS A 7 -16.76 27.20 -0.17
C CYS A 7 -17.27 27.45 1.27
N LEU A 8 -17.85 26.42 1.88
CA LEU A 8 -18.19 26.41 3.29
C LEU A 8 -16.94 25.96 4.07
N GLY A 9 -16.41 26.85 4.90
CA GLY A 9 -15.28 26.56 5.78
C GLY A 9 -14.58 27.83 6.21
N GLN A 10 -15.21 28.59 7.11
CA GLN A 10 -14.58 29.69 7.83
C GLN A 10 -13.52 29.08 8.76
N ALA A 11 -12.24 29.34 8.50
CA ALA A 11 -11.14 29.00 9.40
C ALA A 11 -11.32 29.76 10.72
N THR A 12 -11.71 29.05 11.77
CA THR A 12 -11.72 29.56 13.14
C THR A 12 -10.61 28.86 13.92
N SER A 13 -9.78 29.68 14.58
CA SER A 13 -8.46 29.45 15.20
C SER A 13 -7.31 29.16 14.25
N SER A 14 -6.40 30.13 14.14
CA SER A 14 -5.17 30.08 13.37
C SER A 14 -4.13 29.20 14.06
N ASP A 15 -4.32 27.89 14.02
CA ASP A 15 -3.19 26.98 14.10
C ASP A 15 -2.65 26.89 12.67
N GLU A 16 -1.57 27.63 12.38
CA GLU A 16 -0.98 27.63 11.04
C GLU A 16 -0.72 26.18 10.60
N THR A 17 -1.42 25.74 9.57
CA THR A 17 -1.21 24.41 8.99
C THR A 17 0.11 24.45 8.22
N ILE A 18 1.12 23.75 8.72
CA ILE A 18 2.48 23.77 8.15
C ILE A 18 2.61 22.77 6.99
N TYR A 19 1.86 21.68 7.02
CA TYR A 19 1.90 20.62 6.02
C TYR A 19 0.50 20.12 5.70
N TRP A 20 0.20 19.84 4.43
CA TRP A 20 -1.14 19.45 3.99
C TRP A 20 -1.09 18.58 2.72
N ILE A 21 -1.69 17.40 2.77
CA ILE A 21 -2.09 16.62 1.59
C ILE A 21 -3.58 16.33 1.69
N ASP A 22 -4.32 16.53 0.60
CA ASP A 22 -5.71 16.10 0.49
C ASP A 22 -6.04 15.43 -0.85
N THR A 23 -6.95 14.47 -0.81
CA THR A 23 -7.49 13.81 -2.01
C THR A 23 -8.91 13.34 -1.78
N VAL A 24 -9.69 13.24 -2.86
CA VAL A 24 -11.10 12.82 -2.86
C VAL A 24 -11.38 11.83 -4.00
N ASN A 25 -12.25 10.86 -3.73
CA ASN A 25 -12.82 9.97 -4.74
C ASN A 25 -14.31 9.76 -4.42
N GLY A 26 -15.18 10.38 -5.22
CA GLY A 26 -16.61 10.41 -4.92
C GLY A 26 -16.89 11.10 -3.58
N GLN A 27 -17.46 10.35 -2.63
CA GLN A 27 -17.76 10.85 -1.27
C GLN A 27 -16.63 10.56 -0.25
N ASN A 28 -15.59 9.84 -0.68
CA ASN A 28 -14.50 9.40 0.15
C ASN A 28 -13.36 10.43 0.10
N PHE A 29 -12.68 10.63 1.22
CA PHE A 29 -11.59 11.60 1.33
C PHE A 29 -10.44 11.10 2.20
N LEU A 30 -9.28 11.72 2.00
CA LEU A 30 -8.13 11.69 2.90
C LEU A 30 -7.58 13.10 3.00
N LYS A 31 -7.23 13.51 4.22
CA LYS A 31 -6.44 14.68 4.54
C LYS A 31 -5.34 14.27 5.49
N ILE A 32 -4.10 14.71 5.25
CA ILE A 32 -2.98 14.56 6.18
C ILE A 32 -2.39 15.92 6.42
N PHE A 33 -2.29 16.35 7.67
CA PHE A 33 -1.80 17.67 8.01
C PHE A 33 -1.01 17.74 9.32
N SER A 34 -0.27 18.84 9.51
CA SER A 34 0.42 19.18 10.75
C SER A 34 0.06 20.61 11.18
N THR A 35 -0.09 20.82 12.49
CA THR A 35 -0.36 22.13 13.10
C THR A 35 0.92 22.82 13.58
N ALA A 36 0.88 24.15 13.72
CA ALA A 36 2.00 24.99 14.10
C ALA A 36 2.68 24.59 15.40
N ASP A 37 1.90 24.12 16.38
CA ASP A 37 2.37 23.71 17.70
C ASP A 37 3.24 22.44 17.65
N HIS A 38 3.35 21.78 16.49
CA HIS A 38 3.86 20.42 16.38
C HIS A 38 5.04 20.24 15.42
N ASP A 39 5.55 21.31 14.81
CA ASP A 39 6.86 21.37 14.14
C ASP A 39 7.13 20.19 13.17
N LEU A 40 6.12 19.81 12.38
CA LEU A 40 6.10 18.64 11.46
C LEU A 40 6.25 17.25 12.12
N LYS A 41 6.31 17.16 13.45
CA LYS A 41 6.49 15.90 14.19
C LYS A 41 5.17 15.16 14.41
N ASN A 42 4.09 15.88 14.71
CA ASN A 42 2.77 15.28 14.84
C ASN A 42 1.97 15.50 13.56
N LEU A 43 1.73 14.42 12.83
CA LEU A 43 0.82 14.41 11.68
C LEU A 43 -0.53 13.81 12.07
N VAL A 44 -1.59 14.48 11.67
CA VAL A 44 -2.97 14.02 11.80
C VAL A 44 -3.45 13.60 10.43
N ALA A 45 -4.01 12.39 10.33
CA ALA A 45 -4.72 11.92 9.16
C ALA A 45 -6.23 11.87 9.46
N GLU A 46 -7.01 12.60 8.67
CA GLU A 46 -8.47 12.55 8.65
C GLU A 46 -8.93 11.87 7.38
N TYR A 47 -9.76 10.85 7.49
CA TYR A 47 -10.22 10.11 6.33
C TYR A 47 -11.54 9.41 6.56
N GLY A 48 -12.25 9.10 5.48
CA GLY A 48 -13.55 8.45 5.58
C GLY A 48 -14.47 8.85 4.45
N ASN A 49 -15.76 8.75 4.73
CA ASN A 49 -16.80 9.30 3.87
C ASN A 49 -17.52 10.42 4.63
N SER A 50 -18.26 11.27 3.93
CA SER A 50 -19.03 12.37 4.56
C SER A 50 -19.94 11.99 5.74
N LYS A 51 -20.22 10.70 5.99
CA LYS A 51 -21.03 10.20 7.11
C LYS A 51 -20.20 9.60 8.25
N VAL A 52 -18.99 9.14 8.00
CA VAL A 52 -18.11 8.49 8.97
C VAL A 52 -16.69 8.97 8.73
N GLU A 53 -16.17 9.71 9.70
CA GLU A 53 -14.82 10.26 9.69
C GLU A 53 -13.95 9.54 10.73
N HIS A 54 -12.70 9.30 10.37
CA HIS A 54 -11.67 8.73 11.21
C HIS A 54 -10.52 9.73 11.34
N VAL A 55 -10.09 9.98 12.58
CA VAL A 55 -8.96 10.84 12.90
C VAL A 55 -7.86 10.00 13.53
N PHE A 56 -6.66 10.02 12.95
CA PHE A 56 -5.53 9.20 13.40
C PHE A 56 -4.24 10.02 13.53
N ASN A 57 -3.53 9.84 14.64
CA ASN A 57 -2.22 10.44 14.86
C ASN A 57 -1.10 9.51 14.34
N LEU A 58 -0.38 9.97 13.32
CA LEU A 58 0.72 9.25 12.68
C LEU A 58 2.04 9.28 13.47
N ASP A 59 2.16 10.09 14.53
CA ASP A 59 3.28 10.04 15.51
C ASP A 59 3.15 8.85 16.48
N SER A 60 2.15 7.98 16.29
CA SER A 60 2.00 6.80 17.11
C SER A 60 3.11 5.76 16.87
N LYS A 61 3.48 5.03 17.94
CA LYS A 61 4.45 3.92 17.87
C LYS A 61 4.08 2.97 16.72
N GLY A 62 5.05 2.72 15.84
CA GLY A 62 4.91 1.82 14.70
C GLY A 62 4.95 2.50 13.33
N PHE A 63 4.91 3.83 13.25
CA PHE A 63 4.99 4.59 11.99
C PHE A 63 6.31 5.38 11.82
N GLU A 64 7.31 5.07 12.64
CA GLU A 64 8.65 5.69 12.64
C GLU A 64 9.40 5.59 11.29
N LEU A 65 8.94 4.69 10.40
CA LEU A 65 9.49 4.51 9.06
C LEU A 65 9.04 5.58 8.06
N ILE A 66 8.01 6.35 8.41
CA ILE A 66 7.44 7.41 7.58
C ILE A 66 8.39 8.62 7.60
N ASN A 67 8.97 8.93 6.44
CA ASN A 67 9.74 10.16 6.28
C ASN A 67 8.80 11.31 5.93
N ILE A 68 8.91 12.41 6.70
CA ILE A 68 8.16 13.64 6.52
C ILE A 68 9.15 14.73 6.08
N PRO A 69 8.84 15.57 5.08
CA PRO A 69 7.61 15.55 4.26
C PRO A 69 7.55 14.31 3.36
N PHE A 70 6.34 13.84 3.06
CA PHE A 70 6.16 12.71 2.14
C PHE A 70 6.72 13.07 0.78
N HIS A 71 7.54 12.19 0.22
CA HIS A 71 8.16 12.41 -1.08
C HIS A 71 7.28 11.90 -2.21
N ASN A 72 6.38 10.96 -1.93
CA ASN A 72 5.55 10.31 -2.93
C ASN A 72 4.09 10.74 -2.88
N GLN A 73 3.42 10.51 -4.01
CA GLN A 73 2.01 10.81 -4.19
C GLN A 73 1.12 9.78 -3.49
N ILE A 74 -0.03 10.23 -3.01
CA ILE A 74 -1.09 9.36 -2.50
C ILE A 74 -1.88 8.80 -3.68
N GLU A 75 -2.14 7.51 -3.65
CA GLU A 75 -2.84 6.80 -4.71
C GLU A 75 -4.10 6.10 -4.21
N TRP A 76 -5.21 6.29 -4.94
CA TRP A 76 -6.42 5.48 -4.75
C TRP A 76 -6.19 4.07 -5.29
N ILE A 77 -6.33 3.05 -4.44
CA ILE A 77 -6.24 1.64 -4.82
C ILE A 77 -7.62 1.16 -5.29
N THR A 78 -8.63 1.44 -4.47
CA THR A 78 -10.03 1.08 -4.68
C THR A 78 -10.88 2.33 -4.46
N ASP A 79 -12.21 2.20 -4.51
CA ASP A 79 -13.09 3.32 -4.14
C ASP A 79 -12.99 3.67 -2.65
N ASP A 80 -12.64 2.70 -1.80
CA ASP A 80 -12.63 2.84 -0.34
C ASP A 80 -11.24 2.92 0.28
N SER A 81 -10.18 2.67 -0.49
CA SER A 81 -8.81 2.59 0.03
C SER A 81 -7.81 3.42 -0.75
N PHE A 82 -6.93 4.08 -0.01
CA PHE A 82 -5.80 4.86 -0.50
C PHE A 82 -4.51 4.35 0.11
N ALA A 83 -3.42 4.41 -0.66
CA ALA A 83 -2.09 4.11 -0.18
C ALA A 83 -1.15 5.29 -0.41
N LEU A 84 -0.39 5.56 0.64
CA LEU A 84 0.85 6.28 0.54
C LEU A 84 1.97 5.24 0.44
N VAL A 85 2.63 5.19 -0.71
CA VAL A 85 3.72 4.25 -0.98
C VAL A 85 5.04 4.98 -0.86
N GLU A 86 5.95 4.49 -0.02
CA GLU A 86 7.24 5.12 0.23
C GLU A 86 8.40 4.14 0.07
N ASN A 87 9.51 4.65 -0.45
CA ASN A 87 10.74 3.89 -0.66
C ASN A 87 11.72 4.18 0.47
N CYS A 88 12.18 3.14 1.16
CA CYS A 88 13.17 3.22 2.25
C CYS A 88 14.60 2.88 1.79
N GLY A 89 14.84 2.76 0.48
CA GLY A 89 16.13 2.43 -0.12
C GLY A 89 16.03 1.32 -1.16
N VAL A 90 17.12 0.59 -1.37
CA VAL A 90 17.20 -0.47 -2.40
C VAL A 90 16.27 -1.63 -2.04
N ASN A 91 15.29 -1.92 -2.92
CA ASN A 91 14.31 -3.00 -2.76
C ASN A 91 13.50 -2.92 -1.44
N CYS A 92 13.39 -1.73 -0.86
CA CYS A 92 12.68 -1.47 0.39
C CYS A 92 11.53 -0.52 0.08
N ILE A 93 10.32 -1.05 0.08
CA ILE A 93 9.11 -0.29 -0.20
C ILE A 93 8.10 -0.62 0.89
N TYR A 94 7.44 0.39 1.45
CA TYR A 94 6.33 0.20 2.36
C TYR A 94 5.13 1.00 1.88
N ALA A 95 3.94 0.59 2.29
CA ALA A 95 2.72 1.33 2.10
C ALA A 95 2.05 1.58 3.44
N LEU A 96 1.59 2.80 3.61
CA LEU A 96 0.56 3.15 4.58
C LEU A 96 -0.78 3.13 3.85
N ILE A 97 -1.59 2.13 4.14
CA ILE A 97 -2.89 1.89 3.51
C ILE A 97 -3.99 2.31 4.47
N PHE A 98 -4.83 3.22 4.04
CA PHE A 98 -6.02 3.63 4.76
C PHE A 98 -7.26 3.08 4.06
N ASN A 99 -8.29 2.75 4.82
CA ASN A 99 -9.58 2.35 4.30
C ASN A 99 -10.66 3.18 4.99
N THR A 100 -11.57 3.78 4.23
CA THR A 100 -12.59 4.71 4.75
C THR A 100 -13.57 4.11 5.75
N HIS A 101 -13.58 2.78 5.89
CA HIS A 101 -14.45 2.04 6.82
C HIS A 101 -13.66 1.43 7.98
N LYS A 102 -12.36 1.72 8.10
CA LYS A 102 -11.48 1.22 9.18
C LYS A 102 -10.96 2.40 9.99
N GLU A 103 -10.93 2.23 11.31
CA GLU A 103 -10.47 3.26 12.24
C GLU A 103 -8.97 3.54 12.14
N LYS A 104 -8.17 2.54 11.75
CA LYS A 104 -6.71 2.63 11.74
C LYS A 104 -6.14 2.21 10.39
N PRO A 105 -5.14 2.94 9.87
CA PRO A 105 -4.42 2.53 8.69
C PRO A 105 -3.51 1.33 8.98
N ILE A 106 -3.04 0.70 7.90
CA ILE A 106 -2.14 -0.45 7.92
C ILE A 106 -0.80 -0.03 7.34
N LEU A 107 0.26 -0.16 8.14
CA LEU A 107 1.63 -0.08 7.63
C LEU A 107 2.09 -1.48 7.22
N THR A 108 2.57 -1.63 5.98
CA THR A 108 3.05 -2.92 5.48
C THR A 108 4.21 -2.75 4.51
N SER A 109 5.19 -3.64 4.57
CA SER A 109 6.23 -3.73 3.54
C SER A 109 5.65 -4.34 2.26
N LEU A 110 5.97 -3.75 1.11
CA LEU A 110 5.51 -4.21 -0.18
C LEU A 110 6.61 -5.02 -0.88
N LEU A 111 6.21 -6.17 -1.39
CA LEU A 111 6.97 -6.94 -2.36
C LEU A 111 6.53 -6.58 -3.79
N TYR A 112 5.23 -6.53 -4.02
CA TYR A 112 4.63 -6.14 -5.28
C TYR A 112 3.44 -5.23 -5.05
N TYR A 113 3.32 -4.22 -5.90
CA TYR A 113 2.18 -3.32 -5.95
C TYR A 113 1.88 -3.05 -7.43
N PRO A 114 0.61 -3.11 -7.88
CA PRO A 114 0.24 -3.08 -9.30
C PRO A 114 0.79 -1.87 -10.07
N ARG A 115 1.11 -0.78 -9.37
CA ARG A 115 1.59 0.48 -9.95
C ARG A 115 3.10 0.71 -9.80
N LEU A 116 3.82 -0.19 -9.13
CA LEU A 116 5.28 -0.18 -9.04
C LEU A 116 5.88 -0.94 -10.24
N LYS A 117 6.53 -0.20 -11.15
CA LYS A 117 7.06 -0.72 -12.43
C LYS A 117 8.31 -1.60 -12.30
N HIS A 118 8.91 -1.71 -11.12
CA HIS A 118 10.24 -2.32 -10.93
C HIS A 118 10.22 -3.84 -10.82
N ALA A 119 9.08 -4.44 -10.51
CA ALA A 119 8.90 -5.87 -10.55
C ALA A 119 8.19 -6.25 -11.84
N ASN A 120 8.57 -7.34 -12.49
CA ASN A 120 7.75 -7.99 -13.53
C ASN A 120 6.49 -8.60 -12.87
N PHE A 121 5.68 -7.75 -12.25
CA PHE A 121 4.44 -8.04 -11.58
C PHE A 121 3.30 -7.51 -12.45
N ILE A 122 2.52 -8.44 -13.01
CA ILE A 122 1.41 -8.11 -13.90
C ILE A 122 0.15 -8.64 -13.24
N THR A 123 -0.84 -7.79 -13.02
CA THR A 123 -2.13 -8.19 -12.44
C THR A 123 -3.29 -7.56 -13.20
N ASP A 124 -4.38 -8.31 -13.34
CA ASP A 124 -5.67 -7.77 -13.80
C ASP A 124 -6.56 -7.30 -12.63
N ASN A 125 -6.11 -7.52 -11.39
CA ASN A 125 -6.77 -7.03 -10.19
C ASN A 125 -5.85 -6.04 -9.46
N ASN A 126 -6.18 -4.75 -9.55
CA ASN A 126 -5.43 -3.66 -8.92
C ASN A 126 -5.67 -3.54 -7.41
N ASN A 127 -6.65 -4.27 -6.87
CA ASN A 127 -6.97 -4.26 -5.44
C ASN A 127 -6.03 -5.16 -4.64
N TYR A 128 -5.19 -5.94 -5.32
CA TYR A 128 -4.22 -6.82 -4.67
C TYR A 128 -2.85 -6.14 -4.52
N TYR A 129 -2.24 -6.35 -3.37
CA TYR A 129 -0.81 -6.12 -3.17
C TYR A 129 -0.15 -7.40 -2.65
N ALA A 130 1.17 -7.49 -2.81
CA ALA A 130 1.96 -8.56 -2.24
C ALA A 130 2.88 -8.03 -1.15
N THR A 131 3.00 -8.76 -0.05
CA THR A 131 3.90 -8.47 1.06
C THR A 131 4.77 -9.68 1.40
N PHE A 132 5.87 -9.45 2.11
CA PHE A 132 6.77 -10.51 2.55
C PHE A 132 6.10 -11.37 3.63
N ASN A 133 6.31 -12.69 3.56
CA ASN A 133 5.93 -13.59 4.64
C ASN A 133 7.11 -13.75 5.61
N LEU A 134 7.13 -12.95 6.67
CA LEU A 134 8.21 -12.98 7.68
C LEU A 134 8.03 -14.09 8.73
N SER A 135 6.90 -14.81 8.70
CA SER A 135 6.54 -15.80 9.72
C SER A 135 7.01 -17.22 9.40
N THR A 136 7.75 -17.42 8.31
CA THR A 136 8.22 -18.75 7.91
C THR A 136 9.65 -18.71 7.41
N SER A 137 10.38 -19.80 7.65
CA SER A 137 11.73 -20.02 7.12
C SER A 137 11.73 -20.38 5.63
N LYS A 138 10.58 -20.71 5.04
CA LYS A 138 10.47 -21.08 3.63
C LYS A 138 10.25 -19.84 2.77
N PRO A 139 10.82 -19.77 1.56
CA PRO A 139 10.57 -18.64 0.66
C PRO A 139 9.10 -18.59 0.30
N SER A 140 8.41 -17.56 0.77
CA SER A 140 7.00 -17.32 0.47
C SER A 140 6.67 -15.84 0.57
N PHE A 141 5.56 -15.47 -0.05
CA PHE A 141 4.99 -14.13 0.06
C PHE A 141 3.48 -14.25 0.22
N ILE A 142 2.83 -13.14 0.57
CA ILE A 142 1.41 -13.09 0.86
C ILE A 142 0.76 -12.17 -0.16
N ILE A 143 -0.29 -12.64 -0.85
CA ILE A 143 -1.20 -11.78 -1.59
C ILE A 143 -2.31 -11.33 -0.64
N VAL A 144 -2.57 -10.03 -0.64
CA VAL A 144 -3.58 -9.41 0.23
C VAL A 144 -4.56 -8.61 -0.63
N ASP A 145 -5.84 -8.78 -0.36
CA ASP A 145 -6.88 -7.88 -0.86
C ASP A 145 -6.97 -6.63 0.00
N THR A 146 -6.90 -5.46 -0.63
CA THR A 146 -6.75 -4.18 0.07
C THR A 146 -7.92 -3.86 0.98
N ASP A 147 -9.16 -4.07 0.54
CA ASP A 147 -10.34 -3.66 1.33
C ASP A 147 -10.68 -4.71 2.40
N SER A 148 -10.76 -5.99 2.00
CA SER A 148 -11.18 -7.06 2.91
C SER A 148 -10.06 -7.53 3.83
N GLN A 149 -8.80 -7.22 3.50
CA GLN A 149 -7.60 -7.68 4.20
C GLN A 149 -7.47 -9.21 4.26
N LYS A 150 -8.26 -9.95 3.45
CA LYS A 150 -8.12 -11.39 3.29
C LYS A 150 -6.81 -11.72 2.60
N LYS A 151 -6.20 -12.83 2.98
CA LYS A 151 -4.83 -13.16 2.59
C LYS A 151 -4.73 -14.56 2.01
N ASP A 152 -3.80 -14.76 1.09
CA ASP A 152 -3.35 -16.09 0.68
C ASP A 152 -1.83 -16.14 0.66
N THR A 153 -1.26 -17.16 1.28
CA THR A 153 0.18 -17.39 1.28
C THR A 153 0.57 -18.18 0.04
N ILE A 154 1.56 -17.65 -0.67
CA ILE A 154 2.13 -18.25 -1.86
C ILE A 154 3.52 -18.78 -1.53
N ASN A 155 3.61 -20.10 -1.43
CA ASN A 155 4.86 -20.80 -1.12
C ASN A 155 5.65 -21.02 -2.42
N ILE A 156 6.92 -20.63 -2.39
CA ILE A 156 7.88 -20.98 -3.45
C ILE A 156 8.51 -22.33 -3.10
N PRO A 157 8.63 -23.28 -4.05
CA PRO A 157 9.31 -24.53 -3.79
C PRO A 157 10.77 -24.28 -3.36
N GLU A 158 11.23 -24.97 -2.31
CA GLU A 158 12.61 -24.81 -1.80
C GLU A 158 13.66 -25.15 -2.86
N THR A 159 13.34 -26.03 -3.81
CA THR A 159 14.21 -26.38 -4.95
C THR A 159 14.46 -25.22 -5.92
N TRP A 160 13.73 -24.10 -5.79
CA TRP A 160 13.92 -22.89 -6.57
C TRP A 160 14.94 -21.93 -5.94
N ILE A 161 15.38 -22.17 -4.71
CA ILE A 161 16.34 -21.29 -4.04
C ILE A 161 17.68 -21.35 -4.78
N ARG A 162 18.06 -20.23 -5.41
CA ARG A 162 19.35 -20.07 -6.12
C ARG A 162 20.39 -19.27 -5.33
N SER A 163 19.97 -18.57 -4.28
CA SER A 163 20.82 -17.78 -3.39
C SER A 163 20.17 -17.65 -2.01
N ILE A 164 20.98 -17.31 -1.00
CA ILE A 164 20.46 -16.75 0.25
C ILE A 164 19.98 -15.34 -0.09
N GLY A 165 18.67 -15.13 -0.27
CA GLY A 165 18.16 -13.86 -0.75
C GLY A 165 16.65 -13.70 -0.62
N SER A 166 16.18 -12.49 -0.95
CA SER A 166 14.77 -12.10 -0.90
C SER A 166 13.97 -12.73 -2.06
N ILE A 167 12.64 -12.69 -1.97
CA ILE A 167 11.77 -13.22 -3.03
C ILE A 167 12.14 -12.70 -4.44
N PRO A 168 12.43 -11.40 -4.66
CA PRO A 168 12.88 -10.90 -5.97
C PRO A 168 14.19 -11.51 -6.48
N SER A 169 15.05 -12.05 -5.60
CA SER A 169 16.26 -12.74 -6.04
C SER A 169 15.99 -14.19 -6.43
N ILE A 170 14.82 -14.75 -6.07
CA ILE A 170 14.44 -16.15 -6.35
C ILE A 170 13.54 -16.23 -7.58
N ILE A 171 12.59 -15.30 -7.73
CA ILE A 171 11.59 -15.30 -8.81
C ILE A 171 11.76 -14.09 -9.72
N ASP A 172 11.57 -14.31 -11.01
CA ASP A 172 11.84 -13.29 -12.04
C ASP A 172 10.57 -12.59 -12.52
N SER A 173 9.41 -13.25 -12.43
CA SER A 173 8.11 -12.61 -12.68
C SER A 173 6.96 -13.27 -11.92
N VAL A 174 5.94 -12.46 -11.68
CA VAL A 174 4.67 -12.87 -11.08
C VAL A 174 3.54 -12.30 -11.92
N LYS A 175 2.59 -13.15 -12.29
CA LYS A 175 1.41 -12.76 -13.05
C LYS A 175 0.16 -13.23 -12.35
N ILE A 176 -0.80 -12.33 -12.14
CA ILE A 176 -2.12 -12.64 -11.63
C ILE A 176 -3.13 -12.37 -12.74
N LYS A 177 -3.92 -13.39 -13.09
CA LYS A 177 -5.04 -13.26 -14.03
C LYS A 177 -6.20 -14.13 -13.60
N ASN A 178 -7.41 -13.58 -13.53
CA ASN A 178 -8.62 -14.30 -13.14
C ASN A 178 -8.43 -15.10 -11.83
N ASN A 179 -7.86 -14.48 -10.80
CA ASN A 179 -7.52 -15.12 -9.50
C ASN A 179 -6.54 -16.31 -9.57
N ARG A 180 -5.89 -16.54 -10.71
CA ARG A 180 -4.78 -17.48 -10.83
C ARG A 180 -3.48 -16.70 -10.75
N ILE A 181 -2.60 -17.11 -9.86
CA ILE A 181 -1.22 -16.63 -9.81
C ILE A 181 -0.31 -17.60 -10.56
N GLU A 182 0.58 -17.04 -11.36
CA GLU A 182 1.67 -17.70 -12.04
C GLU A 182 2.98 -17.05 -11.61
N ILE A 183 3.96 -17.88 -11.28
CA ILE A 183 5.28 -17.46 -10.81
C ILE A 183 6.29 -18.13 -11.70
N VAL A 184 7.24 -17.33 -12.21
CA VAL A 184 8.26 -17.80 -13.13
C VAL A 184 9.64 -17.53 -12.56
N GLN A 185 10.51 -18.54 -12.67
CA GLN A 185 11.95 -18.44 -12.49
C GLN A 185 12.65 -18.82 -13.80
N ILE A 186 13.52 -17.96 -14.29
CA ILE A 186 14.43 -18.18 -15.42
C ILE A 186 15.73 -18.73 -14.84
N ILE A 187 16.10 -19.96 -15.22
CA ILE A 187 17.34 -20.59 -14.77
C ILE A 187 18.48 -20.23 -15.73
N ASP A 188 18.20 -20.31 -17.02
CA ASP A 188 19.11 -19.99 -18.11
C ASP A 188 18.29 -19.51 -19.34
N SER A 189 18.94 -19.27 -20.48
CA SER A 189 18.30 -18.76 -21.70
C SER A 189 17.17 -19.63 -22.27
N ILE A 190 17.10 -20.92 -21.89
CA ILE A 190 16.13 -21.89 -22.44
C ILE A 190 15.27 -22.56 -21.36
N THR A 191 15.74 -22.59 -20.11
CA THR A 191 15.09 -23.30 -19.02
C THR A 191 14.35 -22.35 -18.10
N THR A 192 13.04 -22.54 -18.00
CA THR A 192 12.16 -21.81 -17.09
C THR A 192 11.42 -22.77 -16.17
N ARG A 193 11.28 -22.41 -14.90
CA ARG A 193 10.37 -23.05 -13.95
C ARG A 193 9.14 -22.18 -13.78
N THR A 194 7.97 -22.83 -13.80
CA THR A 194 6.69 -22.16 -13.60
C THR A 194 5.92 -22.87 -12.51
N SER A 195 5.39 -22.08 -11.57
CA SER A 195 4.44 -22.55 -10.55
C SER A 195 3.14 -21.78 -10.74
N SER A 196 2.02 -22.47 -10.60
CA SER A 196 0.72 -21.81 -10.70
C SER A 196 -0.28 -22.36 -9.70
N LYS A 197 -1.10 -21.46 -9.16
CA LYS A 197 -2.07 -21.76 -8.11
C LYS A 197 -3.28 -20.83 -8.25
N ILE A 198 -4.44 -21.30 -7.81
CA ILE A 198 -5.62 -20.44 -7.61
C ILE A 198 -5.47 -19.73 -6.26
N ILE A 199 -5.54 -18.41 -6.27
CA ILE A 199 -5.51 -17.57 -5.08
C ILE A 199 -6.77 -17.86 -4.26
N LYS A 200 -6.58 -18.21 -2.98
CA LYS A 200 -7.66 -18.50 -2.04
C LYS A 200 -7.57 -17.57 -0.84
N LEU A 201 -8.06 -16.35 -1.02
CA LEU A 201 -8.09 -15.34 0.03
C LEU A 201 -8.99 -15.79 1.19
N LYS A 202 -8.43 -15.82 2.39
CA LYS A 202 -9.13 -16.17 3.63
C LYS A 202 -8.99 -15.07 4.66
#